data_AF-A0A4Q1C7B0-F1
#
_entry.id   AF-A0A4Q1C7B0-F1
#
_cell.length_a   1.000
_cell.length_b   1.000
_cell.length_c   1.000
_cell.angle_alpha   90.00
_cell.angle_beta   90.00
_cell.angle_gamma   90.00
#
_symmetry.space_group_name_H-M   'P 1'
#
loop_
_entity.id
_entity.type
_entity.pdbx_description
1 polymer ?
#
loop_
_entity_poly.entity_id
_entity_poly.type
_entity_poly.pdbx_seq_one_letter_code
_entity_poly.pdbx_strand_id
1 'polypeptide(L)'
;MCPPTPPEFNRLLSHKPRELRSGAGMNLDSRRSNQTRPLRLVAVLFLATALPWLTGCVVVAAGAVGAGAVAYVRGELASSVEADLEATYAAAQRALAKLEFAKIDQRKSGLDALLVHRTALDKRVVIQLKKVTDRLTKIEIRVGVVGDQELSLTLLDKIRTELK
;
A
#
# COMPACT_ATOMS: atom_id res chain seq x y z
N MET A 1 24.75 -5.63 -18.55
CA MET A 1 26.15 -5.30 -18.23
C MET A 1 26.23 -3.83 -17.87
N CYS A 2 26.76 -3.48 -16.69
CA CYS A 2 27.93 -2.58 -16.49
C CYS A 2 28.01 -2.02 -15.04
N PRO A 3 29.24 -1.91 -14.46
CA PRO A 3 29.57 -1.20 -13.20
C PRO A 3 29.87 0.31 -13.47
N PRO A 4 30.41 1.18 -12.57
CA PRO A 4 31.10 0.92 -11.29
C PRO A 4 30.89 1.89 -10.08
N THR A 5 31.70 1.66 -9.04
CA THR A 5 31.96 2.38 -7.75
C THR A 5 32.86 3.62 -7.90
N PRO A 6 33.33 4.36 -6.84
CA PRO A 6 33.15 4.31 -5.36
C PRO A 6 32.41 5.60 -4.86
N PRO A 7 32.69 6.34 -3.73
CA PRO A 7 33.59 6.16 -2.54
C PRO A 7 33.23 4.96 -1.64
N GLU A 8 33.77 4.66 -0.45
CA GLU A 8 34.73 5.26 0.53
C GLU A 8 34.26 6.33 1.56
N PHE A 9 34.06 5.92 2.83
CA PHE A 9 34.56 6.68 3.99
C PHE A 9 34.86 5.80 5.23
N ASN A 10 36.15 5.67 5.54
CA ASN A 10 36.76 5.46 6.86
C ASN A 10 36.13 4.45 7.86
N ARG A 11 36.66 3.22 7.84
CA ARG A 11 36.78 2.34 9.01
C ARG A 11 38.16 1.66 8.94
N LEU A 12 39.01 1.82 9.96
CA LEU A 12 39.82 0.76 10.61
C LEU A 12 40.82 1.35 11.65
N LEU A 13 40.86 0.72 12.82
CA LEU A 13 42.04 0.47 13.67
C LEU A 13 42.99 1.63 14.02
N SER A 14 42.73 2.28 15.16
CA SER A 14 43.80 2.91 15.97
C SER A 14 44.58 1.85 16.78
N HIS A 15 45.79 2.19 17.21
CA HIS A 15 46.80 1.27 17.73
C HIS A 15 46.59 0.77 19.17
N LYS A 16 47.07 -0.46 19.42
CA LYS A 16 47.54 -0.98 20.72
C LYS A 16 49.08 -0.81 20.79
N PRO A 17 49.78 -0.97 21.94
CA PRO A 17 49.33 -1.21 23.33
C PRO A 17 49.91 -0.11 24.27
N ARG A 18 50.41 -0.26 25.52
CA ARG A 18 50.71 -1.38 26.46
C ARG A 18 50.95 -0.83 27.90
N GLU A 19 50.79 -1.67 28.94
CA GLU A 19 51.31 -1.50 30.33
C GLU A 19 50.82 -0.29 31.18
N LEU A 20 50.86 -0.26 32.53
CA LEU A 20 51.06 -1.28 33.58
C LEU A 20 50.51 -0.76 34.94
N ARG A 21 50.31 -1.67 35.92
CA ARG A 21 50.17 -1.41 37.38
C ARG A 21 48.89 -0.66 37.84
N SER A 22 48.39 -0.82 39.07
CA SER A 22 48.68 -1.81 40.13
C SER A 22 47.57 -1.84 41.20
N GLY A 23 47.26 -3.03 41.74
CA GLY A 23 46.78 -3.19 43.12
C GLY A 23 45.28 -3.40 43.35
N ALA A 24 44.97 -4.33 44.27
CA ALA A 24 43.70 -4.58 44.98
C ALA A 24 42.40 -4.80 44.16
N GLY A 25 41.63 -5.87 44.39
CA GLY A 25 41.92 -7.04 45.23
C GLY A 25 40.77 -8.06 45.33
N MET A 26 41.17 -9.34 45.39
CA MET A 26 40.51 -10.46 46.09
C MET A 26 39.01 -10.78 45.81
N ASN A 27 38.82 -11.84 45.01
CA ASN A 27 37.82 -12.94 45.14
C ASN A 27 36.33 -12.58 45.37
N LEU A 28 35.42 -12.87 44.43
CA LEU A 28 34.88 -14.21 44.09
C LEU A 28 34.06 -14.89 45.22
N ASP A 29 32.74 -14.69 45.22
CA ASP A 29 31.77 -15.80 45.30
C ASP A 29 30.77 -15.67 44.14
N SER A 30 30.20 -16.78 43.68
CA SER A 30 29.40 -16.90 42.46
C SER A 30 28.05 -17.56 42.72
N ARG A 31 27.09 -16.76 43.24
CA ARG A 31 25.73 -17.22 43.56
C ARG A 31 24.64 -16.61 42.69
N ARG A 32 24.61 -17.09 41.45
CA ARG A 32 23.51 -17.88 40.83
C ARG A 32 22.06 -17.32 40.86
N SER A 33 21.37 -17.57 39.73
CA SER A 33 19.92 -17.40 39.44
C SER A 33 19.40 -15.95 39.39
N ASN A 34 18.81 -15.42 38.32
CA ASN A 34 17.97 -15.95 37.20
C ASN A 34 16.52 -16.31 37.58
N GLN A 35 15.64 -15.32 37.71
CA GLN A 35 14.18 -15.57 37.74
C GLN A 35 13.26 -14.46 37.16
N THR A 36 13.78 -13.27 36.79
CA THR A 36 12.94 -12.11 36.39
C THR A 36 12.90 -11.81 34.88
N ARG A 37 13.72 -12.49 34.07
CA ARG A 37 13.84 -12.24 32.61
C ARG A 37 12.77 -12.88 31.70
N PRO A 38 12.22 -14.08 31.94
CA PRO A 38 11.32 -14.70 30.95
C PRO A 38 9.98 -13.99 30.85
N LEU A 39 9.41 -13.53 31.98
CA LEU A 39 8.09 -12.90 32.02
C LEU A 39 7.99 -11.63 31.16
N ARG A 40 9.05 -10.80 31.14
CA ARG A 40 9.09 -9.59 30.30
C ARG A 40 9.22 -9.92 28.81
N LEU A 41 9.98 -10.96 28.45
CA LEU A 41 10.10 -11.41 27.05
C LEU A 41 8.77 -11.99 26.54
N VAL A 42 8.10 -12.82 27.36
CA VAL A 42 6.76 -13.33 27.05
C VAL A 42 5.75 -12.21 26.91
N ALA A 43 5.73 -11.22 27.82
CA ALA A 43 4.81 -10.09 27.74
C ALA A 43 5.02 -9.23 26.48
N VAL A 44 6.26 -8.94 26.10
CA VAL A 44 6.57 -8.20 24.86
C VAL A 44 6.16 -9.01 23.61
N LEU A 45 6.39 -10.33 23.61
CA LEU A 45 5.99 -11.21 22.51
C LEU A 45 4.46 -11.27 22.37
N PHE A 46 3.72 -11.41 23.47
CA PHE A 46 2.26 -11.42 23.49
C PHE A 46 1.65 -10.09 23.05
N LEU A 47 2.27 -8.96 23.42
CA LEU A 47 1.83 -7.65 22.99
C LEU A 47 2.07 -7.47 21.47
N ALA A 48 3.23 -7.90 20.97
CA ALA A 48 3.56 -7.86 19.55
C ALA A 48 2.63 -8.72 18.68
N THR A 49 2.16 -9.87 19.17
CA THR A 49 1.16 -10.70 18.47
C THR A 49 -0.28 -10.19 18.60
N ALA A 50 -0.60 -9.40 19.64
CA ALA A 50 -1.93 -8.82 19.83
C ALA A 50 -2.17 -7.54 19.00
N LEU A 51 -1.15 -6.71 18.79
CA LEU A 51 -1.25 -5.48 17.98
C LEU A 51 -1.92 -5.67 16.59
N PRO A 52 -1.54 -6.66 15.75
CA PRO A 52 -2.12 -6.81 14.41
C PRO A 52 -3.61 -7.18 14.37
N TRP A 53 -4.21 -7.62 15.48
CA TRP A 53 -5.67 -7.88 15.54
C TRP A 53 -6.51 -6.61 15.72
N LEU A 54 -5.90 -5.52 16.23
CA LEU A 54 -6.57 -4.22 16.37
C LEU A 54 -6.44 -3.36 15.11
N THR A 55 -5.43 -3.63 14.26
CA THR A 55 -5.24 -3.00 12.96
C THR A 55 -5.74 -3.91 11.84
N GLY A 56 -7.04 -3.83 11.51
CA GLY A 56 -7.63 -4.61 10.41
C GLY A 56 -6.82 -4.47 9.11
N CYS A 57 -6.49 -5.61 8.48
CA CYS A 57 -5.40 -5.78 7.50
C CYS A 57 -5.34 -4.71 6.39
N VAL A 58 -4.54 -3.67 6.62
CA VAL A 58 -4.14 -2.74 5.56
C VAL A 58 -2.92 -3.33 4.84
N VAL A 59 -3.16 -4.27 3.93
CA VAL A 59 -2.13 -4.74 2.99
C VAL A 59 -1.89 -3.63 1.97
N VAL A 60 -1.10 -2.62 2.36
CA VAL A 60 -0.56 -1.65 1.40
C VAL A 60 0.45 -2.41 0.53
N ALA A 61 0.00 -2.87 -0.63
CA ALA A 61 0.88 -3.28 -1.71
C ALA A 61 1.62 -2.02 -2.21
N ALA A 62 2.75 -1.68 -1.56
CA ALA A 62 3.52 -0.47 -1.80
C ALA A 62 4.34 -0.53 -3.11
N GLY A 63 3.68 -0.91 -4.21
CA GLY A 63 4.23 -0.98 -5.56
C GLY A 63 4.16 0.37 -6.26
N ALA A 64 5.18 1.20 -6.03
CA ALA A 64 5.45 2.50 -6.65
C ALA A 64 4.39 3.61 -6.43
N VAL A 65 4.85 4.83 -6.10
CA VAL A 65 4.02 6.04 -6.14
C VAL A 65 4.08 6.62 -7.56
N GLY A 66 3.47 5.92 -8.50
CA GLY A 66 3.53 6.25 -9.93
C GLY A 66 2.25 5.87 -10.69
N ALA A 67 2.26 6.09 -12.00
CA ALA A 67 1.16 5.66 -12.87
C ALA A 67 0.99 4.14 -12.85
N GLY A 68 -0.25 3.67 -12.92
CA GLY A 68 -0.56 2.23 -12.85
C GLY A 68 -0.60 1.65 -11.44
N ALA A 69 -0.17 2.38 -10.39
CA ALA A 69 -0.30 1.96 -9.01
C ALA A 69 -1.77 1.70 -8.63
N VAL A 70 -2.02 0.64 -7.83
CA VAL A 70 -3.35 0.24 -7.36
C VAL A 70 -3.32 0.09 -5.84
N ALA A 71 -4.14 0.88 -5.15
CA ALA A 71 -4.36 0.77 -3.71
C ALA A 71 -5.81 0.32 -3.46
N TYR A 72 -6.01 -0.62 -2.54
CA TYR A 72 -7.34 -1.02 -2.08
C TYR A 72 -7.47 -0.71 -0.59
N VAL A 73 -8.40 0.15 -0.21
CA VAL A 73 -8.53 0.67 1.15
C VAL A 73 -10.01 0.73 1.53
N ARG A 74 -10.39 0.01 2.61
CA ARG A 74 -11.74 0.05 3.21
C ARG A 74 -12.91 -0.17 2.21
N GLY A 75 -12.71 -1.04 1.22
CA GLY A 75 -13.73 -1.38 0.23
C GLY A 75 -13.75 -0.50 -1.02
N GLU A 76 -12.80 0.42 -1.15
CA GLU A 76 -12.63 1.30 -2.31
C GLU A 76 -11.27 1.05 -2.95
N LEU A 77 -11.27 0.87 -4.28
CA LEU A 77 -10.06 0.76 -5.10
C LEU A 77 -9.69 2.15 -5.63
N ALA A 78 -8.43 2.55 -5.49
CA ALA A 78 -7.88 3.75 -6.10
C ALA A 78 -6.72 3.39 -7.03
N SER A 79 -6.70 3.96 -8.23
CA SER A 79 -5.62 3.81 -9.22
C SER A 79 -5.34 5.13 -9.93
N SER A 80 -4.07 5.44 -10.17
CA SER A 80 -3.69 6.52 -11.09
C SER A 80 -3.43 5.95 -12.49
N VAL A 81 -3.84 6.64 -13.54
CA VAL A 81 -3.65 6.22 -14.95
C VAL A 81 -3.18 7.41 -15.79
N GLU A 82 -2.17 7.20 -16.64
CA GLU A 82 -1.63 8.17 -17.59
C GLU A 82 -2.56 8.32 -18.81
N ALA A 83 -3.71 8.96 -18.58
CA ALA A 83 -4.65 9.35 -19.61
C ALA A 83 -5.41 10.61 -19.17
N ASP A 84 -5.80 11.43 -20.14
CA ASP A 84 -6.69 12.57 -19.94
C ASP A 84 -8.06 12.12 -19.39
N LEU A 85 -8.74 13.01 -18.66
CA LEU A 85 -10.05 12.72 -18.05
C LEU A 85 -11.09 12.34 -19.11
N GLU A 86 -11.05 12.96 -20.28
CA GLU A 86 -11.92 12.65 -21.43
C GLU A 86 -11.76 11.21 -21.92
N ALA A 87 -10.52 10.80 -22.18
CA ALA A 87 -10.20 9.43 -22.61
C ALA A 87 -10.59 8.41 -21.53
N THR A 88 -10.27 8.70 -20.28
CA THR A 88 -10.62 7.86 -19.13
C THR A 88 -12.14 7.73 -18.94
N TYR A 89 -12.91 8.80 -19.17
CA TYR A 89 -14.37 8.81 -19.11
C TYR A 89 -15.02 8.03 -20.27
N ALA A 90 -14.44 8.10 -21.48
CA ALA A 90 -14.87 7.29 -22.61
C ALA A 90 -14.58 5.80 -22.39
N ALA A 91 -13.37 5.46 -21.92
CA ALA A 91 -12.95 4.11 -21.56
C ALA A 91 -13.82 3.51 -20.44
N ALA A 92 -14.13 4.28 -19.39
CA ALA A 92 -15.03 3.88 -18.31
C ALA A 92 -16.43 3.47 -18.84
N GLN A 93 -17.03 4.29 -19.71
CA GLN A 93 -18.33 3.96 -20.31
C GLN A 93 -18.27 2.72 -21.20
N ARG A 94 -17.22 2.55 -22.01
CA ARG A 94 -17.02 1.35 -22.85
C ARG A 94 -16.87 0.09 -22.01
N ALA A 95 -16.07 0.13 -20.94
CA ALA A 95 -15.89 -0.99 -20.02
C ALA A 95 -17.19 -1.37 -19.31
N LEU A 96 -17.98 -0.38 -18.88
CA LEU A 96 -19.30 -0.58 -18.26
C LEU A 96 -20.33 -1.16 -19.24
N ALA A 97 -20.36 -0.69 -20.49
CA ALA A 97 -21.22 -1.24 -21.53
C ALA A 97 -20.84 -2.68 -21.90
N LYS A 98 -19.53 -2.99 -21.99
CA LYS A 98 -18.95 -4.34 -22.14
C LYS A 98 -19.09 -5.24 -20.88
N LEU A 99 -19.87 -4.80 -19.91
CA LEU A 99 -20.27 -5.55 -18.71
C LEU A 99 -21.80 -5.55 -18.51
N GLU A 100 -22.55 -4.92 -19.42
CA GLU A 100 -24.02 -4.78 -19.37
C GLU A 100 -24.54 -4.16 -18.05
N PHE A 101 -23.73 -3.32 -17.40
CA PHE A 101 -24.13 -2.66 -16.15
C PHE A 101 -25.15 -1.55 -16.41
N ALA A 102 -26.28 -1.62 -15.71
CA ALA A 102 -27.37 -0.66 -15.83
C ALA A 102 -26.92 0.74 -15.36
N LYS A 103 -27.04 1.75 -16.23
CA LYS A 103 -26.77 3.16 -15.89
C LYS A 103 -27.82 3.68 -14.92
N ILE A 104 -27.38 4.22 -13.78
CA ILE A 104 -28.23 4.90 -12.80
C ILE A 104 -28.05 6.42 -12.95
N ASP A 105 -26.81 6.90 -12.87
CA ASP A 105 -26.46 8.32 -12.97
C ASP A 105 -25.08 8.48 -13.62
N GLN A 106 -24.88 9.56 -14.39
CA GLN A 106 -23.61 9.92 -14.99
C GLN A 106 -23.49 11.45 -14.98
N ARG A 107 -22.46 11.96 -14.29
CA ARG A 107 -22.15 13.39 -14.18
C ARG A 107 -20.70 13.61 -14.61
N LYS A 108 -20.43 14.75 -15.22
CA LYS A 108 -19.12 15.09 -15.77
C LYS A 108 -18.90 16.59 -15.68
N SER A 109 -17.75 16.96 -15.13
CA SER A 109 -17.22 18.32 -15.01
C SER A 109 -15.90 18.42 -15.78
N GLY A 110 -15.28 19.61 -15.82
CA GLY A 110 -13.93 19.77 -16.38
C GLY A 110 -12.77 19.24 -15.51
N LEU A 111 -13.05 18.89 -14.25
CA LEU A 111 -12.05 18.44 -13.25
C LEU A 111 -12.35 17.03 -12.70
N ASP A 112 -13.61 16.61 -12.69
CA ASP A 112 -14.08 15.36 -12.12
C ASP A 112 -15.22 14.74 -12.94
N ALA A 113 -15.46 13.45 -12.79
CA ALA A 113 -16.64 12.77 -13.31
C ALA A 113 -17.10 11.66 -12.36
N LEU A 114 -18.41 11.42 -12.33
CA LEU A 114 -19.07 10.45 -11.46
C LEU A 114 -19.96 9.54 -12.30
N LEU A 115 -19.70 8.23 -12.25
CA LEU A 115 -20.49 7.21 -12.95
C LEU A 115 -21.09 6.26 -11.91
N VAL A 116 -22.42 6.22 -11.80
CA VAL A 116 -23.17 5.36 -10.88
C VAL A 116 -23.97 4.34 -11.69
N HIS A 117 -23.67 3.06 -11.49
CA HIS A 117 -24.25 1.95 -12.26
C HIS A 117 -24.69 0.82 -11.32
N ARG A 118 -25.46 -0.14 -11.82
CA ARG A 118 -25.86 -1.37 -11.11
C ARG A 118 -25.35 -2.59 -11.88
N THR A 119 -24.82 -3.58 -11.19
CA THR A 119 -24.55 -4.89 -11.80
C THR A 119 -25.83 -5.73 -11.86
N ALA A 120 -25.80 -6.82 -12.63
CA ALA A 120 -26.90 -7.82 -12.65
C ALA A 120 -27.15 -8.48 -11.28
N LEU A 121 -26.19 -8.41 -10.34
CA LEU A 121 -26.32 -8.89 -8.96
C LEU A 121 -26.82 -7.78 -8.00
N ASP A 122 -27.55 -6.79 -8.53
CA ASP A 122 -28.10 -5.62 -7.84
C ASP A 122 -27.08 -4.65 -7.17
N LYS A 123 -25.81 -5.04 -7.08
CA LYS A 123 -24.71 -4.26 -6.48
C LYS A 123 -24.57 -2.90 -7.18
N ARG A 124 -24.68 -1.81 -6.41
CA ARG A 124 -24.33 -0.44 -6.85
C ARG A 124 -22.83 -0.33 -7.06
N VAL A 125 -22.41 0.11 -8.25
CA VAL A 125 -21.03 0.50 -8.58
C VAL A 125 -20.96 2.02 -8.65
N VAL A 126 -19.94 2.60 -8.02
CA VAL A 126 -19.61 4.02 -8.11
C VAL A 126 -18.19 4.15 -8.62
N ILE A 127 -18.01 4.84 -9.74
CA ILE A 127 -16.70 5.26 -10.25
C ILE A 127 -16.62 6.77 -10.11
N GLN A 128 -15.58 7.27 -9.45
CA GLN A 128 -15.14 8.66 -9.49
C GLN A 128 -13.87 8.76 -10.34
N LEU A 129 -13.84 9.72 -11.26
CA LEU A 129 -12.65 10.12 -12.00
C LEU A 129 -12.27 11.53 -11.54
N LYS A 130 -10.99 11.77 -11.24
CA LYS A 130 -10.48 13.06 -10.78
C LYS A 130 -9.21 13.40 -11.56
N LYS A 131 -9.20 14.54 -12.24
CA LYS A 131 -8.04 15.07 -12.96
C LYS A 131 -6.95 15.46 -11.96
N VAL A 132 -5.76 14.87 -12.07
CA VAL A 132 -4.60 15.20 -11.22
C VAL A 132 -3.65 16.14 -11.98
N THR A 133 -3.40 15.83 -13.24
CA THR A 133 -2.80 16.73 -14.24
C THR A 133 -3.52 16.53 -15.56
N ASP A 134 -3.15 17.23 -16.63
CA ASP A 134 -3.75 17.04 -17.96
C ASP A 134 -3.68 15.59 -18.46
N ARG A 135 -2.54 14.92 -18.23
CA ARG A 135 -2.29 13.53 -18.68
C ARG A 135 -2.37 12.49 -17.55
N LEU A 136 -2.85 12.85 -16.36
CA LEU A 136 -2.93 11.92 -15.22
C LEU A 136 -4.31 12.01 -14.56
N THR A 137 -5.08 10.94 -14.65
CA THR A 137 -6.40 10.82 -14.03
C THR A 137 -6.35 9.80 -12.89
N LYS A 138 -6.88 10.17 -11.72
CA LYS A 138 -7.14 9.24 -10.62
C LYS A 138 -8.52 8.62 -10.81
N ILE A 139 -8.58 7.29 -10.74
CA ILE A 139 -9.77 6.47 -10.80
C ILE A 139 -10.03 5.92 -9.40
N GLU A 140 -11.23 6.12 -8.86
CA GLU A 140 -11.67 5.57 -7.58
C GLU A 140 -12.95 4.76 -7.82
N ILE A 141 -12.91 3.46 -7.52
CA ILE A 141 -13.98 2.48 -7.78
C ILE A 141 -14.46 1.91 -6.44
N ARG A 142 -15.76 2.01 -6.17
CA ARG A 142 -16.40 1.38 -5.02
C ARG A 142 -17.58 0.53 -5.45
N VAL A 143 -17.63 -0.71 -4.96
CA VAL A 143 -18.69 -1.68 -5.26
C VAL A 143 -19.45 -2.03 -3.98
N GLY A 144 -20.73 -1.68 -3.94
CA GLY A 144 -21.60 -1.90 -2.79
C GLY A 144 -21.20 -1.11 -1.53
N VAL A 145 -21.73 -1.55 -0.39
CA VAL A 145 -21.46 -0.94 0.93
C VAL A 145 -20.10 -1.41 1.47
N VAL A 146 -19.83 -2.71 1.40
CA VAL A 146 -18.66 -3.40 1.98
C VAL A 146 -17.39 -3.26 1.13
N GLY A 147 -17.54 -3.13 -0.19
CA GLY A 147 -16.44 -3.25 -1.15
C GLY A 147 -16.33 -4.67 -1.72
N ASP A 148 -15.95 -4.76 -2.99
CA ASP A 148 -15.77 -6.00 -3.74
C ASP A 148 -14.49 -5.88 -4.56
N GLN A 149 -13.41 -6.50 -4.08
CA GLN A 149 -12.06 -6.26 -4.60
C GLN A 149 -11.89 -6.84 -6.00
N GLU A 150 -12.40 -8.04 -6.26
CA GLU A 150 -12.28 -8.72 -7.55
C GLU A 150 -13.07 -7.96 -8.63
N LEU A 151 -14.33 -7.61 -8.38
CA LEU A 151 -15.10 -6.80 -9.33
C LEU A 151 -14.48 -5.43 -9.59
N SER A 152 -13.87 -4.80 -8.57
CA SER A 152 -13.18 -3.51 -8.73
C SER A 152 -11.91 -3.64 -9.58
N LEU A 153 -11.14 -4.74 -9.42
CA LEU A 153 -9.95 -5.02 -10.22
C LEU A 153 -10.30 -5.38 -11.67
N THR A 154 -11.30 -6.25 -11.90
CA THR A 154 -11.76 -6.60 -13.25
C THR A 154 -12.29 -5.39 -14.01
N LEU A 155 -12.99 -4.47 -13.32
CA LEU A 155 -13.47 -3.23 -13.92
C LEU A 155 -12.29 -2.30 -14.27
N LEU A 156 -11.30 -2.15 -13.39
CA LEU A 156 -10.09 -1.36 -13.65
C LEU A 156 -9.30 -1.90 -14.85
N ASP A 157 -9.12 -3.22 -14.94
CA ASP A 157 -8.38 -3.86 -16.03
C ASP A 157 -9.07 -3.69 -17.40
N LYS A 158 -10.40 -3.84 -17.44
CA LYS A 158 -11.20 -3.48 -18.62
C LYS A 158 -10.99 -2.01 -19.00
N ILE A 159 -11.06 -1.06 -18.06
CA ILE A 159 -10.83 0.37 -18.34
C ILE A 159 -9.42 0.62 -18.90
N ARG A 160 -8.38 -0.02 -18.34
CA ARG A 160 -7.00 0.04 -18.85
C ARG A 160 -6.83 -0.59 -20.23
N THR A 161 -7.72 -1.52 -20.61
CA THR A 161 -7.75 -2.16 -21.93
C THR A 161 -8.42 -1.27 -22.98
N GLU A 162 -9.48 -0.51 -22.62
CA GLU A 162 -10.12 0.48 -23.50
C GLU A 162 -9.30 1.78 -23.73
N LEU A 163 -8.12 1.89 -23.11
CA LEU A 163 -7.17 3.02 -23.19
C LEU A 163 -5.93 2.71 -24.05
N LYS A 164 -5.87 1.54 -24.70
CA LYS A 164 -4.80 1.12 -25.62
C LYS A 164 -5.30 1.09 -27.07
#